data_AF-A0A259SX51-F1
#
_entry.id   AF-A0A259SX51-F1
#
_cell.length_a   1.000
_cell.length_b   1.000
_cell.length_c   1.000
_cell.angle_alpha   90.00
_cell.angle_beta   90.00
_cell.angle_gamma   90.00
#
_symmetry.space_group_name_H-M   'P 1'
#
loop_
_entity.id
_entity.type
_entity.pdbx_description
1 polymer ?
#
loop_
_entity_poly.entity_id
_entity_poly.type
_entity_poly.pdbx_seq_one_letter_code
_entity_poly.pdbx_strand_id
1 'polypeptide(L)' 'MRLLVAALASELQAFPESLEGFDRLVTGPGKLKAAYGLTRALDAAAYEEIVVVGTAGGVDPELPGGVYEITAAIQ' A
#
# COMPACT_ATOMS: atom_id res chain seq x y z
N MET A 1 -12.63 -0.74 10.62
CA MET A 1 -12.02 0.27 9.70
C MET A 1 -10.84 -0.37 8.97
N ARG A 2 -10.59 -0.01 7.70
CA ARG A 2 -9.49 -0.56 6.89
C ARG A 2 -8.46 0.52 6.59
N LEU A 3 -7.22 0.15 6.34
CA LEU A 3 -6.13 1.07 6.03
C LEU A 3 -5.61 0.84 4.61
N LEU A 4 -5.71 1.84 3.73
CA LEU A 4 -5.10 1.85 2.40
C LEU A 4 -3.72 2.51 2.47
N VAL A 5 -2.67 1.74 2.18
CA VAL A 5 -1.27 2.18 2.30
C VAL A 5 -0.63 2.26 0.92
N ALA A 6 0.09 3.36 0.67
CA ALA A 6 0.91 3.55 -0.52
C ALA A 6 2.27 4.19 -0.17
N ALA A 7 3.29 3.98 -0.99
CA ALA A 7 4.58 4.64 -0.81
C ALA A 7 4.55 6.07 -1.36
N LEU A 8 3.88 6.28 -2.48
CA LEU A 8 3.77 7.57 -3.16
C LEU A 8 2.30 7.95 -3.35
N ALA A 9 1.99 9.25 -3.25
CA ALA A 9 0.63 9.75 -3.50
C ALA A 9 0.16 9.44 -4.94
N SER A 10 1.08 9.38 -5.91
CA SER A 10 0.79 9.00 -7.29
C SER A 10 0.26 7.57 -7.43
N GLU A 11 0.56 6.67 -6.48
CA GLU A 11 0.04 5.30 -6.50
C GLU A 11 -1.43 5.23 -6.08
N LEU A 12 -1.98 6.32 -5.52
CA LEU A 12 -3.39 6.45 -5.17
C LEU A 12 -4.21 7.20 -6.21
N GLN A 13 -3.60 7.70 -7.30
CA GLN A 13 -4.28 8.57 -8.27
C GLN A 13 -5.48 7.93 -8.97
N ALA A 14 -5.52 6.59 -9.03
CA ALA A 14 -6.61 5.83 -9.63
C ALA A 14 -7.79 5.58 -8.67
N PHE A 15 -7.60 5.87 -7.37
CA PHE A 15 -8.66 5.80 -6.37
C PHE A 15 -9.38 7.15 -6.27
N PRO A 16 -10.66 7.18 -5.86
CA PRO A 16 -11.34 8.43 -5.52
C PRO A 16 -10.59 9.20 -4.42
N GLU A 17 -10.90 10.45 -4.13
CA GLU A 17 -10.21 11.21 -3.06
C GLU A 17 -10.50 10.63 -1.66
N SER A 18 -11.73 10.19 -1.44
CA SER A 18 -12.17 9.45 -0.25
C SER A 18 -12.74 8.09 -0.65
N LEU A 19 -12.54 7.08 0.19
CA LEU A 19 -13.07 5.74 0.00
C LEU A 19 -13.74 5.32 1.31
N GLU A 20 -15.03 5.02 1.27
CA GLU A 20 -15.79 4.68 2.47
C GLU A 20 -15.19 3.45 3.17
N GLY A 21 -15.03 3.53 4.49
CA GLY A 21 -14.46 2.47 5.30
C GLY A 21 -12.92 2.34 5.24
N PHE A 22 -12.24 3.25 4.53
CA PHE A 22 -10.78 3.29 4.44
C PHE A 22 -10.18 4.60 4.94
N ASP A 23 -9.26 4.48 5.89
CA ASP A 23 -8.25 5.49 6.15
C ASP A 23 -7.10 5.35 5.13
N ARG A 24 -6.35 6.43 4.91
CA ARG A 24 -5.23 6.46 3.95
C ARG A 24 -3.91 6.79 4.64
N LEU A 25 -2.86 6.09 4.21
CA LEU A 25 -1.49 6.34 4.65
C LEU A 25 -0.55 6.38 3.46
N VAL A 26 0.11 7.52 3.25
CA VAL A 26 1.25 7.64 2.34
C VAL A 26 2.53 7.66 3.17
N THR A 27 3.35 6.62 3.06
CA THR A 27 4.53 6.47 3.92
C THR A 27 5.77 7.22 3.41
N GLY A 28 5.84 7.49 2.11
CA GLY A 28 7.07 7.82 1.41
C GLY A 28 7.88 6.58 1.01
N PRO A 29 8.78 6.70 0.01
CA PRO A 29 9.52 5.56 -0.52
C PRO A 29 10.61 5.08 0.44
N GLY A 30 10.83 3.76 0.45
CA GLY A 30 11.89 3.09 1.19
C GLY A 30 11.41 2.39 2.48
N LYS A 31 12.10 1.30 2.85
CA LYS A 31 11.71 0.40 3.94
C LYS A 31 11.57 1.08 5.30
N LEU A 32 12.50 1.99 5.64
CA LEU A 32 12.51 2.64 6.95
C LEU A 32 11.30 3.57 7.15
N LYS A 33 10.96 4.36 6.13
CA LYS A 33 9.79 5.25 6.17
C LYS A 33 8.49 4.46 6.20
N ALA A 34 8.40 3.41 5.39
CA ALA A 34 7.26 2.49 5.39
C ALA A 34 7.05 1.84 6.76
N ALA A 35 8.11 1.24 7.32
CA ALA A 35 8.05 0.58 8.63
C ALA A 35 7.67 1.57 9.74
N TYR A 36 8.30 2.75 9.79
CA TYR A 36 7.98 3.77 10.78
C TYR A 36 6.54 4.27 10.66
N GLY A 37 6.13 4.70 9.46
CA GLY A 37 4.81 5.27 9.21
C GLY A 37 3.69 4.28 9.50
N LEU A 38 3.84 3.04 9.04
CA LEU A 38 2.86 1.98 9.32
C LEU A 38 2.80 1.67 10.82
N THR A 39 3.93 1.56 11.50
CA THR A 39 3.96 1.33 12.96
C THR A 39 3.22 2.42 13.71
N ARG A 40 3.43 3.70 13.36
CA ARG A 40 2.72 4.83 13.99
C ARG A 40 1.21 4.79 13.72
N ALA A 41 0.79 4.40 12.52
CA ALA A 41 -0.63 4.28 12.19
C ALA A 41 -1.32 3.16 12.98
N LEU A 42 -0.65 2.00 13.13
CA LEU A 42 -1.16 0.86 13.89
C LEU A 42 -1.13 1.07 15.41
N ASP A 43 -0.22 1.92 15.91
CA ASP A 43 -0.22 2.38 17.31
C ASP A 43 -1.39 3.33 17.61
N ALA A 44 -1.80 4.14 16.63
CA ALA A 44 -2.84 5.15 16.81
C ALA A 44 -4.28 4.59 16.66
N ALA A 45 -4.47 3.52 15.89
CA ALA A 45 -5.79 2.95 15.64
C ALA A 45 -5.73 1.45 15.31
N ALA A 46 -6.80 0.74 15.67
CA ALA A 46 -6.99 -0.65 15.29
C ALA A 46 -7.66 -0.74 13.90
N TYR A 47 -7.07 -1.54 13.01
CA TYR A 47 -7.60 -1.82 11.69
C TYR A 47 -7.91 -3.32 11.53
N GLU A 48 -8.99 -3.62 10.83
CA GLU A 48 -9.37 -5.00 10.50
C GLU A 48 -8.54 -5.55 9.34
N GLU A 49 -8.11 -4.68 8.43
CA GLU A 49 -7.38 -5.02 7.22
C GLU A 49 -6.46 -3.87 6.81
N ILE A 50 -5.29 -4.23 6.29
CA ILE A 50 -4.33 -3.31 5.69
C ILE A 50 -4.16 -3.71 4.24
N VAL A 51 -4.54 -2.82 3.32
CA VAL A 51 -4.38 -3.01 1.88
C VAL A 51 -3.21 -2.16 1.42
N VAL A 52 -2.12 -2.82 1.00
CA VAL A 52 -0.95 -2.12 0.46
C VAL A 52 -1.06 -2.10 -1.06
N VAL A 53 -1.04 -0.91 -1.65
CA VAL A 53 -1.02 -0.72 -3.10
C VAL A 53 0.27 -0.02 -3.50
N GLY A 54 0.80 -0.38 -4.66
CA GLY A 54 2.01 0.25 -5.17
C GLY A 54 2.46 -0.37 -6.48
N THR A 55 3.49 0.23 -7.05
CA THR A 55 4.13 -0.27 -8.26
C THR A 55 5.31 -1.19 -7.92
N ALA A 56 5.52 -2.22 -8.73
CA ALA A 56 6.64 -3.15 -8.61
C ALA A 56 7.26 -3.43 -9.98
N GLY A 57 8.57 -3.68 -10.01
CA GLY A 57 9.27 -4.13 -11.22
C GLY A 57 9.11 -5.63 -11.40
N GLY A 58 8.62 -6.06 -12.56
CA GLY A 58 8.59 -7.47 -12.95
C GLY A 58 10.01 -8.01 -13.17
N VAL A 59 10.32 -9.17 -12.58
CA VAL A 59 11.59 -9.88 -12.81
C VAL A 59 11.47 -10.87 -13.97
N ASP A 60 10.27 -11.44 -14.14
CA ASP A 60 9.94 -12.29 -15.27
C ASP A 60 9.73 -11.44 -16.53
N PRO A 61 10.52 -11.62 -17.60
CA PRO A 61 10.39 -10.84 -18.83
C PRO A 61 9.10 -11.13 -19.60
N GLU A 62 8.44 -12.26 -19.33
CA GLU A 62 7.16 -12.61 -19.94
C GLU A 62 5.96 -12.06 -19.16
N LEU A 63 6.18 -11.48 -17.97
CA LEU A 63 5.13 -10.88 -17.16
C LEU A 63 4.70 -9.52 -17.75
N PRO A 64 3.47 -9.39 -18.27
CA PRO A 64 3.01 -8.12 -18.81
C PRO A 64 2.84 -7.07 -17.72
N GLY A 65 2.96 -5.78 -18.08
CA GLY A 65 2.57 -4.70 -17.18
C GLY A 65 1.06 -4.73 -16.91
N GLY A 66 0.66 -4.56 -15.65
CA GLY A 66 -0.75 -4.64 -15.25
C GLY A 66 -0.98 -4.50 -13.76
N VAL A 67 -2.22 -4.72 -13.35
CA VAL A 67 -2.64 -4.79 -11.94
C VAL A 67 -2.63 -6.24 -11.51
N TYR A 68 -1.96 -6.53 -10.40
CA TYR A 68 -1.84 -7.87 -9.85
C TYR A 68 -2.29 -7.87 -8.40
N GLU A 69 -3.09 -8.86 -8.04
CA GLU A 69 -3.37 -9.19 -6.65
C GLU A 69 -2.24 -10.07 -6.12
N ILE A 70 -1.57 -9.62 -5.05
CA ILE A 70 -0.47 -10.35 -4.43
C ILE A 70 -1.06 -11.27 -3.35
N THR A 71 -1.11 -12.57 -3.63
CA THR A 71 -1.65 -13.57 -2.69
C THR A 71 -0.64 -14.03 -1.65
N ALA A 72 0.66 -13.91 -1.94
CA ALA A 72 1.74 -14.22 -1.03
C ALA A 72 2.97 -13.37 -1.32
N ALA A 73 3.70 -13.00 -0.27
CA ALA A 73 5.03 -12.42 -0.35
C ALA A 73 5.99 -13.30 0.46
N ILE A 74 7.17 -13.57 -0.10
CA ILE A 74 8.25 -14.31 0.58
C ILE A 74 9.38 -13.32 0.82
N GLN A 75 9.97 -13.35 2.02
CA GLN A 75 11.01 -12.42 2.44
C GLN A 75 12.39 -13.09 2.51
#